data_AF-A0A2D6AML4-F1
#
_entry.id   AF-A0A2D6AML4-F1
#
_cell.length_a   1.000
_cell.length_b   1.000
_cell.length_c   1.000
_cell.angle_alpha   90.00
_cell.angle_beta   90.00
_cell.angle_gamma   90.00
#
_symmetry.space_group_name_H-M   'P 1'
#
loop_
_entity.id
_entity.type
_entity.pdbx_description
1 polymer ?
#
loop_
_entity_poly.entity_id
_entity_poly.type
_entity_poly.pdbx_seq_one_letter_code
_entity_poly.pdbx_strand_id
1 'polypeptide(L)'
;MSKTGGSWGPLRKTLRIRSNPKGTSWCGPSVLTAIIGRKYEYVEKFIQDHRGNKIGFSFSHGIVRIPHPKSVRGMTHDEMIEFLHEHGLNSQLYKIKVRSEDKVHYDARDLPSLAKWLRERPPELRKCTMVVHIAHHYILVRGCKVWDNCTAKKGVPLSKYHRRKAKVHGFIPVNKDWKPPSSWNLHHRPFARHGVVWDDIKKQRGKSKGLPEHLKKYNREKNGWTIPGSGYE
;
A
#
# COMPACT_ATOMS: atom_id res chain seq x y z
N MET A 1 -26.91 26.24 -8.39
CA MET A 1 -26.66 26.12 -6.93
C MET A 1 -26.08 24.74 -6.64
N SER A 2 -24.75 24.63 -6.61
CA SER A 2 -24.02 23.36 -6.41
C SER A 2 -23.87 23.07 -4.91
N LYS A 3 -24.66 22.12 -4.39
CA LYS A 3 -24.46 21.53 -3.05
C LYS A 3 -23.54 20.32 -3.15
N THR A 4 -22.23 20.48 -2.94
CA THR A 4 -21.32 19.36 -2.58
C THR A 4 -20.16 19.86 -1.72
N GLY A 5 -20.46 20.50 -0.59
CA GLY A 5 -19.51 20.75 0.50
C GLY A 5 -19.40 19.52 1.42
N GLY A 6 -18.97 18.38 0.90
CA GLY A 6 -18.62 17.22 1.71
C GLY A 6 -17.17 17.33 2.15
N SER A 7 -16.93 17.64 3.42
CA SER A 7 -15.62 17.50 4.05
C SER A 7 -15.17 16.03 3.98
N TRP A 8 -14.34 15.69 2.98
CA TRP A 8 -13.76 14.36 2.81
C TRP A 8 -12.71 14.15 3.91
N GLY A 9 -13.11 13.39 4.93
CA GLY A 9 -12.40 13.30 6.20
C GLY A 9 -11.00 12.64 6.12
N PRO A 10 -10.13 12.95 7.09
CA PRO A 10 -8.75 12.44 7.15
C PRO A 10 -8.71 10.91 7.29
N LEU A 11 -7.58 10.32 6.89
CA LEU A 11 -7.21 8.92 7.12
C LEU A 11 -7.70 8.45 8.50
N ARG A 12 -8.42 7.32 8.54
CA ARG A 12 -8.95 6.81 9.81
C ARG A 12 -7.86 6.57 10.86
N LYS A 13 -8.15 6.97 12.10
CA LYS A 13 -7.33 6.61 13.27
C LYS A 13 -7.19 5.09 13.43
N THR A 14 -8.26 4.33 13.15
CA THR A 14 -8.31 2.86 13.25
C THR A 14 -8.56 2.19 11.90
N LEU A 15 -7.60 1.34 11.50
CA LEU A 15 -7.66 0.58 10.26
C LEU A 15 -8.36 -0.76 10.49
N ARG A 16 -9.46 -0.99 9.77
CA ARG A 16 -10.23 -2.24 9.81
C ARG A 16 -10.79 -2.54 8.44
N ILE A 17 -10.44 -3.69 7.89
CA ILE A 17 -11.01 -4.15 6.63
C ILE A 17 -12.44 -4.60 6.86
N ARG A 18 -13.33 -4.15 5.98
CA ARG A 18 -14.71 -4.60 5.93
C ARG A 18 -14.82 -5.61 4.80
N SER A 19 -15.19 -6.83 5.14
CA SER A 19 -15.43 -7.89 4.15
C SER A 19 -16.72 -7.59 3.37
N ASN A 20 -16.77 -8.08 2.14
CA ASN A 20 -17.98 -8.12 1.33
C ASN A 20 -19.01 -9.06 2.01
N PRO A 21 -20.19 -8.57 2.43
CA PRO A 21 -21.21 -9.43 3.02
C PRO A 21 -21.86 -10.38 2.00
N LYS A 22 -21.73 -10.09 0.70
CA LYS A 22 -22.32 -10.87 -0.39
C LYS A 22 -21.37 -11.94 -0.96
N GLY A 23 -20.20 -12.17 -0.34
CA GLY A 23 -19.28 -13.23 -0.75
C GLY A 23 -17.81 -12.83 -0.74
N THR A 24 -17.09 -13.10 -1.83
CA THR A 24 -15.64 -12.96 -1.88
C THR A 24 -15.18 -11.51 -1.71
N SER A 25 -14.20 -11.31 -0.82
CA SER A 25 -13.54 -10.03 -0.60
C SER A 25 -12.20 -9.98 -1.32
N TRP A 26 -12.08 -9.07 -2.30
CA TRP A 26 -10.83 -8.83 -3.02
C TRP A 26 -9.92 -7.85 -2.31
N CYS A 27 -8.61 -8.08 -2.41
CA CYS A 27 -7.58 -7.35 -1.66
C CYS A 27 -7.59 -5.82 -1.85
N GLY A 28 -7.66 -5.33 -3.09
CA GLY A 28 -7.69 -3.89 -3.40
C GLY A 28 -8.88 -3.18 -2.74
N PRO A 29 -10.12 -3.59 -3.04
CA PRO A 29 -11.30 -2.99 -2.40
C PRO A 29 -11.28 -3.13 -0.88
N SER A 30 -10.87 -4.28 -0.35
CA SER A 30 -10.71 -4.50 1.09
C SER A 30 -9.76 -3.49 1.73
N VAL A 31 -8.59 -3.24 1.14
CA VAL A 31 -7.63 -2.25 1.63
C VAL A 31 -8.23 -0.85 1.65
N LEU A 32 -8.97 -0.45 0.61
CA LEU A 32 -9.65 0.84 0.56
C LEU A 32 -10.69 1.00 1.66
N THR A 33 -11.49 -0.03 1.96
CA THR A 33 -12.46 0.03 3.07
C THR A 33 -11.79 0.33 4.41
N ALA A 34 -10.56 -0.16 4.61
CA ALA A 34 -9.81 0.09 5.84
C ALA A 34 -9.28 1.53 5.92
N ILE A 35 -8.88 2.11 4.79
CA ILE A 35 -8.36 3.47 4.70
C ILE A 35 -9.47 4.48 5.00
N ILE A 36 -10.60 4.37 4.31
CA ILE A 36 -11.68 5.39 4.36
C ILE A 36 -12.77 5.06 5.39
N GLY A 37 -12.89 3.80 5.81
CA GLY A 37 -13.91 3.37 6.78
C GLY A 37 -15.32 3.22 6.24
N ARG A 38 -15.50 3.23 4.92
CA ARG A 38 -16.77 2.95 4.26
C ARG A 38 -16.95 1.44 4.09
N LYS A 39 -18.19 1.02 3.82
CA LYS A 39 -18.54 -0.38 3.58
C LYS A 39 -17.95 -0.86 2.24
N TYR A 40 -17.86 -2.18 2.06
CA TYR A 40 -17.28 -2.78 0.85
C TYR A 40 -18.06 -2.38 -0.40
N GLU A 41 -19.38 -2.33 -0.31
CA GLU A 41 -20.31 -1.98 -1.39
C GLU A 41 -20.10 -0.56 -1.91
N TYR A 42 -19.70 0.37 -1.04
CA TYR A 42 -19.36 1.73 -1.46
C TYR A 42 -18.13 1.72 -2.38
N VAL A 43 -17.09 0.98 -1.99
CA VAL A 43 -15.86 0.85 -2.79
C VAL A 43 -16.11 0.06 -4.07
N GLU A 44 -16.91 -1.00 -3.99
CA GLU A 44 -17.31 -1.79 -5.15
C GLU A 44 -18.07 -0.94 -6.16
N LYS A 45 -19.07 -0.16 -5.71
CA LYS A 45 -19.83 0.75 -6.57
C LYS A 45 -18.90 1.77 -7.24
N PHE A 46 -17.99 2.40 -6.49
CA PHE A 46 -17.01 3.32 -7.08
C PHE A 46 -16.24 2.67 -8.23
N ILE A 47 -15.71 1.46 -8.00
CA ILE A 47 -14.92 0.76 -9.02
C ILE A 47 -15.80 0.38 -10.22
N GLN A 48 -17.05 -0.01 -9.98
CA GLN A 48 -18.02 -0.28 -11.04
C GLN A 48 -18.32 0.96 -11.88
N ASP A 49 -18.55 2.12 -11.23
CA ASP A 49 -18.81 3.38 -11.91
C ASP A 49 -17.57 3.81 -12.72
N HIS A 50 -16.37 3.71 -12.15
CA HIS A 50 -15.11 4.01 -12.83
C HIS A 50 -14.85 3.10 -14.04
N ARG A 51 -15.24 1.81 -13.95
CA ARG A 51 -15.16 0.87 -15.08
C ARG A 51 -16.25 1.17 -16.12
N GLY A 52 -17.50 1.32 -15.69
CA GLY A 52 -18.69 1.51 -16.51
C GLY A 52 -18.72 2.80 -17.32
N ASN A 53 -17.97 3.82 -16.89
CA ASN A 53 -17.80 5.06 -17.63
C ASN A 53 -16.77 4.95 -18.78
N LYS A 54 -16.20 3.77 -19.03
CA LYS A 54 -15.32 3.55 -20.18
C LYS A 54 -16.12 3.35 -21.46
N ILE A 55 -15.94 4.31 -22.35
CA ILE A 55 -16.47 4.30 -23.71
C ILE A 55 -15.45 3.60 -24.60
N GLY A 56 -15.88 2.58 -25.34
CA GLY A 56 -15.10 1.93 -26.38
C GLY A 56 -15.50 2.45 -27.76
N PHE A 57 -14.58 2.37 -28.72
CA PHE A 57 -14.88 2.62 -30.13
C PHE A 57 -14.88 1.29 -30.88
N SER A 58 -15.98 0.99 -31.56
CA SER A 58 -16.16 -0.18 -32.41
C SER A 58 -16.33 0.28 -33.86
N PHE A 59 -15.54 -0.31 -34.78
CA PHE A 59 -15.65 0.01 -36.20
C PHE A 59 -17.05 -0.28 -36.79
N SER A 60 -17.80 -1.22 -36.21
CA SER A 60 -19.13 -1.61 -36.68
C SER A 60 -20.29 -0.95 -35.93
N HIS A 61 -20.07 -0.39 -34.73
CA HIS A 61 -21.13 0.12 -33.86
C HIS A 61 -20.87 1.53 -33.31
N GLY A 62 -19.77 2.18 -33.72
CA GLY A 62 -19.37 3.50 -33.24
C GLY A 62 -18.99 3.50 -31.75
N ILE A 63 -19.47 4.51 -31.02
CA ILE A 63 -19.23 4.70 -29.58
C ILE A 63 -20.11 3.70 -28.80
N VAL A 64 -19.50 2.71 -28.16
CA VAL A 64 -20.20 1.69 -27.35
C VAL A 64 -19.77 1.76 -25.89
N ARG A 65 -20.73 1.70 -24.97
CA ARG A 65 -20.44 1.47 -23.54
C ARG A 65 -20.02 0.03 -23.35
N ILE A 66 -18.84 -0.19 -22.77
CA ILE A 66 -18.34 -1.54 -22.51
C ILE A 66 -19.12 -2.13 -21.32
N PRO A 67 -19.91 -3.19 -21.49
CA PRO A 67 -20.63 -3.82 -20.39
C PRO A 67 -19.62 -4.44 -19.42
N HIS A 68 -19.62 -3.97 -18.17
CA HIS A 68 -18.74 -4.50 -17.15
C HIS A 68 -19.45 -5.54 -16.27
N PRO A 69 -18.71 -6.57 -15.81
CA PRO A 69 -19.29 -7.62 -14.98
C PRO A 69 -19.86 -7.04 -13.68
N LYS A 70 -21.01 -7.57 -13.24
CA LYS A 70 -21.72 -7.15 -12.02
C LYS A 70 -20.91 -7.28 -10.72
N SER A 71 -19.77 -7.95 -10.73
CA SER A 71 -18.92 -8.15 -9.56
C SER A 71 -17.51 -7.62 -9.79
N VAL A 72 -16.97 -6.89 -8.81
CA VAL A 72 -15.61 -6.37 -8.90
C VAL A 72 -14.63 -7.47 -8.50
N ARG A 73 -14.00 -8.10 -9.50
CA ARG A 73 -12.88 -9.02 -9.29
C ARG A 73 -11.56 -8.27 -9.32
N GLY A 74 -10.99 -8.04 -8.14
CA GLY A 74 -9.72 -7.32 -8.01
C GLY A 74 -9.82 -5.83 -8.39
N MET A 75 -8.67 -5.18 -8.45
CA MET A 75 -8.57 -3.74 -8.69
C MET A 75 -7.26 -3.44 -9.45
N THR A 76 -7.31 -2.54 -10.41
CA THR A 76 -6.11 -2.09 -11.15
C THR A 76 -5.34 -1.04 -10.33
N HIS A 77 -4.13 -0.68 -10.76
CA HIS A 77 -3.38 0.43 -10.15
C HIS A 77 -4.09 1.76 -10.38
N ASP A 78 -4.65 1.97 -11.56
CA ASP A 78 -5.26 3.26 -11.91
C ASP A 78 -6.55 3.47 -11.13
N GLU A 79 -7.36 2.41 -10.94
CA GLU A 79 -8.54 2.47 -10.06
C GLU A 79 -8.15 2.80 -8.61
N MET A 80 -7.04 2.25 -8.10
CA MET A 80 -6.53 2.54 -6.75
C MET A 80 -6.11 4.00 -6.61
N ILE A 81 -5.37 4.50 -7.60
CA ILE A 81 -4.87 5.89 -7.63
C ILE A 81 -6.04 6.86 -7.69
N GLU A 82 -6.99 6.64 -8.61
CA GLU A 82 -8.17 7.50 -8.77
C GLU A 82 -9.01 7.52 -7.49
N PHE A 83 -9.26 6.34 -6.90
CA PHE A 83 -10.01 6.25 -5.66
C PHE A 83 -9.36 7.09 -4.54
N LEU A 84 -8.04 6.96 -4.35
CA LEU A 84 -7.33 7.72 -3.33
C LEU A 84 -7.36 9.23 -3.61
N HIS A 85 -7.19 9.61 -4.87
CA HIS A 85 -7.23 10.99 -5.32
C HIS A 85 -8.59 11.66 -5.04
N GLU A 86 -9.69 11.03 -5.44
CA GLU A 86 -11.05 11.55 -5.21
C GLU A 86 -11.40 11.68 -3.72
N HIS A 87 -10.73 10.92 -2.85
CA HIS A 87 -10.91 11.01 -1.40
C HIS A 87 -9.92 11.97 -0.72
N GLY A 88 -9.17 12.78 -1.50
CA GLY A 88 -8.23 13.76 -0.99
C GLY A 88 -7.03 13.15 -0.26
N LEU A 89 -6.70 11.89 -0.58
CA LEU A 89 -5.54 11.18 -0.06
C LEU A 89 -4.39 11.26 -1.07
N ASN A 90 -3.17 10.97 -0.60
CA ASN A 90 -2.06 10.83 -1.51
C ASN A 90 -2.26 9.56 -2.37
N SER A 91 -2.22 9.74 -3.67
CA SER A 91 -2.47 8.73 -4.70
C SER A 91 -1.20 8.38 -5.50
N GLN A 92 -0.04 8.95 -5.14
CA GLN A 92 1.18 8.78 -5.89
C GLN A 92 1.75 7.37 -5.73
N LEU A 93 1.77 6.62 -6.83
CA LEU A 93 2.42 5.30 -6.88
C LEU A 93 3.94 5.45 -7.08
N TYR A 94 4.69 4.85 -6.17
CA TYR A 94 6.13 4.67 -6.25
C TYR A 94 6.45 3.23 -6.61
N LYS A 95 6.97 3.01 -7.82
CA LYS A 95 7.46 1.70 -8.26
C LYS A 95 8.85 1.45 -7.71
N ILE A 96 9.08 0.26 -7.17
CA ILE A 96 10.43 -0.14 -6.73
C ILE A 96 11.20 -0.64 -7.95
N LYS A 97 12.37 -0.05 -8.16
CA LYS A 97 13.38 -0.52 -9.12
C LYS A 97 14.62 -0.97 -8.36
N VAL A 98 15.46 -1.81 -8.97
CA VAL A 98 16.74 -2.22 -8.39
C VAL A 98 17.84 -1.61 -9.23
N ARG A 99 18.94 -1.18 -8.59
CA ARG A 99 20.16 -0.80 -9.29
C ARG A 99 21.13 -1.98 -9.21
N SER A 100 21.61 -2.40 -10.38
CA SER A 100 22.79 -3.24 -10.55
C SER A 100 23.97 -2.33 -10.91
N GLU A 101 25.19 -2.87 -10.92
CA GLU A 101 26.44 -2.12 -11.15
C GLU A 101 26.32 -1.17 -12.36
N ASP A 102 25.70 -1.63 -13.45
CA ASP A 102 25.67 -0.87 -14.70
C ASP A 102 24.30 -0.28 -15.07
N LYS A 103 23.21 -0.62 -14.35
CA LYS A 103 21.87 -0.17 -14.75
C LYS A 103 20.83 -0.17 -13.63
N VAL A 104 19.88 0.75 -13.77
CA VAL A 104 18.60 0.72 -13.04
C VAL A 104 17.61 -0.11 -13.84
N HIS A 105 17.19 -1.25 -13.30
CA HIS A 105 16.26 -2.17 -13.96
C HIS A 105 15.09 -2.57 -13.07
N TYR A 106 14.15 -3.27 -13.67
CA TYR A 106 13.02 -3.89 -13.00
C TYR A 106 13.03 -5.39 -13.34
N ASP A 107 13.41 -6.22 -12.38
CA ASP A 107 13.19 -7.66 -12.40
C ASP A 107 12.52 -8.05 -11.08
N ALA A 108 11.38 -8.74 -11.15
CA ALA A 108 10.63 -9.15 -9.97
C ALA A 108 11.46 -10.05 -9.03
N ARG A 109 12.42 -10.81 -9.57
CA ARG A 109 13.33 -11.67 -8.80
C ARG A 109 14.27 -10.85 -7.91
N ASP A 110 14.67 -9.67 -8.36
CA ASP A 110 15.62 -8.80 -7.67
C ASP A 110 14.96 -7.87 -6.64
N LEU A 111 13.63 -7.74 -6.71
CA LEU A 111 12.89 -6.90 -5.76
C LEU A 111 13.07 -7.38 -4.30
N PRO A 112 13.02 -6.46 -3.33
CA PRO A 112 13.05 -6.85 -1.92
C PRO A 112 11.80 -7.65 -1.56
N SER A 113 11.97 -8.63 -0.66
CA SER A 113 10.82 -9.24 0.01
C SER A 113 10.11 -8.22 0.91
N LEU A 114 8.83 -8.42 1.20
CA LEU A 114 8.06 -7.57 2.10
C LEU A 114 8.73 -7.44 3.46
N ALA A 115 9.24 -8.55 4.01
CA ALA A 115 9.93 -8.53 5.29
C ALA A 115 11.22 -7.70 5.27
N LYS A 116 12.00 -7.80 4.18
CA LYS A 116 13.20 -6.99 3.99
C LYS A 116 12.84 -5.52 3.80
N TRP A 117 11.89 -5.25 2.90
CA TRP A 117 11.40 -3.92 2.59
C TRP A 117 10.91 -3.17 3.84
N LEU A 118 10.05 -3.79 4.64
CA LEU A 118 9.51 -3.17 5.85
C LEU A 118 10.56 -2.84 6.91
N ARG A 119 11.64 -3.63 6.97
CA ARG A 119 12.76 -3.43 7.90
C ARG A 119 13.68 -2.31 7.44
N GLU A 120 14.03 -2.31 6.17
CA GLU A 120 15.02 -1.42 5.56
C GLU A 120 14.43 -0.09 5.10
N ARG A 121 13.10 0.05 5.02
CA ARG A 121 12.48 1.32 4.61
C ARG A 121 12.84 2.48 5.53
N PRO A 122 12.82 3.72 5.00
CA PRO A 122 13.28 4.91 5.70
C PRO A 122 12.32 5.23 6.86
N PRO A 123 12.81 5.87 7.94
CA PRO A 123 12.01 6.19 9.11
C PRO A 123 10.72 6.96 8.81
N GLU A 124 10.73 7.81 7.78
CA GLU A 124 9.60 8.62 7.32
C GLU A 124 8.45 7.71 6.86
N LEU A 125 8.76 6.66 6.08
CA LEU A 125 7.77 5.65 5.65
C LEU A 125 7.28 4.75 6.80
N ARG A 126 7.95 4.73 7.96
CA ARG A 126 7.50 3.89 9.10
C ARG A 126 6.28 4.49 9.79
N LYS A 127 6.16 5.82 9.78
CA LYS A 127 5.03 6.56 10.36
C LYS A 127 3.82 6.60 9.43
N CYS A 128 4.04 6.42 8.13
CA CYS A 128 2.98 6.43 7.13
C CYS A 128 2.12 5.17 7.16
N THR A 129 0.86 5.37 6.80
CA THR A 129 0.01 4.28 6.31
C THR A 129 0.24 4.18 4.80
N MET A 130 0.44 2.98 4.30
CA MET A 130 0.79 2.76 2.89
C MET A 130 -0.01 1.61 2.32
N VAL A 131 -0.54 1.79 1.11
CA VAL A 131 -0.90 0.66 0.26
C VAL A 131 0.38 0.11 -0.34
N VAL A 132 0.61 -1.19 -0.23
CA VAL A 132 1.80 -1.86 -0.78
C VAL A 132 1.33 -2.92 -1.76
N HIS A 133 1.92 -2.92 -2.95
CA HIS A 133 1.67 -3.91 -3.99
C HIS A 133 2.72 -5.01 -3.92
N ILE A 134 2.28 -6.22 -3.57
CA ILE A 134 3.10 -7.44 -3.52
C ILE A 134 2.53 -8.48 -4.48
N ALA A 135 3.32 -9.04 -5.41
CA ALA A 135 2.94 -10.16 -6.30
C ALA A 135 1.43 -10.24 -6.65
N HIS A 136 0.90 -9.23 -7.38
CA HIS A 136 -0.51 -9.12 -7.80
C HIS A 136 -1.55 -8.93 -6.67
N HIS A 137 -1.12 -8.45 -5.50
CA HIS A 137 -1.95 -8.33 -4.31
C HIS A 137 -1.70 -6.99 -3.60
N TYR A 138 -2.75 -6.36 -3.12
CA TYR A 138 -2.64 -5.15 -2.31
C TYR A 138 -2.76 -5.48 -0.83
N ILE A 139 -1.85 -4.89 -0.06
CA ILE A 139 -1.92 -4.88 1.39
C ILE A 139 -1.88 -3.44 1.88
N LEU A 140 -2.41 -3.23 3.07
CA LEU A 140 -2.22 -2.00 3.84
C LEU A 140 -1.15 -2.25 4.89
N VAL A 141 -0.22 -1.32 5.02
CA VAL A 141 0.85 -1.36 6.01
C VAL A 141 0.78 -0.11 6.87
N ARG A 142 0.90 -0.29 8.18
CA ARG A 142 1.15 0.79 9.14
C ARG A 142 2.11 0.30 10.22
N GLY A 143 3.26 0.93 10.34
CA GLY A 143 4.36 0.42 11.18
C GLY A 143 4.77 -1.00 10.75
N CYS A 144 4.74 -1.96 11.68
CA CYS A 144 5.06 -3.37 11.42
C CYS A 144 3.83 -4.28 11.27
N LYS A 145 2.63 -3.69 11.15
CA LYS A 145 1.38 -4.42 10.96
C LYS A 145 0.92 -4.36 9.50
N VAL A 146 0.30 -5.44 9.08
CA VAL A 146 -0.23 -5.65 7.73
C VAL A 146 -1.72 -5.94 7.80
N TRP A 147 -2.50 -5.36 6.90
CA TRP A 147 -3.91 -5.69 6.69
C TRP A 147 -4.12 -6.06 5.21
N ASP A 148 -4.87 -7.13 4.99
CA ASP A 148 -5.33 -7.62 3.69
C ASP A 148 -6.72 -8.26 3.87
N ASN A 149 -7.33 -8.72 2.77
CA ASN A 149 -8.64 -9.35 2.82
C ASN A 149 -8.72 -10.58 3.75
N CYS A 150 -7.59 -11.20 4.12
CA CYS A 150 -7.53 -12.34 5.04
C CYS A 150 -7.25 -11.96 6.51
N THR A 151 -6.86 -10.71 6.80
CA THR A 151 -6.33 -10.30 8.12
C THR A 151 -7.18 -9.21 8.80
N ALA A 152 -8.48 -9.24 8.51
CA ALA A 152 -9.34 -8.06 8.43
C ALA A 152 -9.53 -7.20 9.70
N LYS A 153 -9.49 -7.77 10.91
CA LYS A 153 -10.00 -7.08 12.12
C LYS A 153 -8.99 -6.18 12.84
N LYS A 154 -7.73 -6.61 13.02
CA LYS A 154 -6.74 -5.89 13.86
C LYS A 154 -5.38 -5.69 13.18
N GLY A 155 -5.26 -6.15 11.93
CA GLY A 155 -3.99 -6.33 11.26
C GLY A 155 -3.17 -7.43 11.93
N VAL A 156 -2.25 -8.01 11.18
CA VAL A 156 -1.32 -9.01 11.69
C VAL A 156 0.09 -8.43 11.77
N PRO A 157 0.88 -8.79 12.81
CA PRO A 157 2.29 -8.52 12.80
C PRO A 157 2.95 -9.15 11.57
N LEU A 158 3.91 -8.46 10.96
CA LEU A 158 4.68 -8.97 9.82
C LEU A 158 5.26 -10.38 10.04
N SER A 159 5.69 -10.69 11.27
CA SER A 159 6.23 -12.02 11.61
C SER A 159 5.23 -13.16 11.38
N LYS A 160 3.93 -12.87 11.54
CA LYS A 160 2.82 -13.81 11.38
C LYS A 160 2.13 -13.71 10.01
N TYR A 161 2.57 -12.78 9.15
CA TYR A 161 1.95 -12.60 7.84
C TYR A 161 2.47 -13.64 6.84
N HIS A 162 1.57 -14.43 6.26
CA HIS A 162 1.92 -15.57 5.37
C HIS A 162 2.67 -15.13 4.11
N ARG A 163 2.39 -13.93 3.58
CA ARG A 163 3.08 -13.37 2.40
C ARG A 163 4.31 -12.52 2.74
N ARG A 164 4.91 -12.65 3.93
CA ARG A 164 6.11 -11.88 4.33
C ARG A 164 7.31 -12.01 3.39
N LYS A 165 7.39 -13.10 2.60
CA LYS A 165 8.46 -13.32 1.61
C LYS A 165 8.12 -12.79 0.21
N ALA A 166 6.88 -12.36 -0.03
CA ALA A 166 6.45 -11.85 -1.34
C ALA A 166 7.23 -10.58 -1.73
N LYS A 167 7.46 -10.41 -3.02
CA LYS A 167 8.23 -9.30 -3.58
C LYS A 167 7.41 -8.01 -3.58
N VAL A 168 8.04 -6.89 -3.21
CA VAL A 168 7.39 -5.57 -3.21
C VAL A 168 7.64 -4.87 -4.54
N HIS A 169 6.58 -4.60 -5.28
CA HIS A 169 6.64 -3.98 -6.61
C HIS A 169 6.46 -2.47 -6.56
N GLY A 170 5.72 -1.99 -5.57
CA GLY A 170 5.47 -0.57 -5.39
C GLY A 170 4.63 -0.29 -4.15
N PHE A 171 4.49 0.98 -3.84
CA PHE A 171 3.70 1.44 -2.70
C PHE A 171 3.12 2.83 -2.96
N ILE A 172 2.04 3.14 -2.24
CA ILE A 172 1.37 4.44 -2.22
C ILE A 172 1.23 4.84 -0.75
N PRO A 173 1.99 5.83 -0.26
CA PRO A 173 1.72 6.45 1.03
C PRO A 173 0.38 7.18 0.95
N VAL A 174 -0.59 6.83 1.80
CA VAL A 174 -1.95 7.38 1.69
C VAL A 174 -2.17 8.64 2.53
N ASN A 175 -1.18 9.01 3.34
CA ASN A 175 -1.20 10.26 4.10
C ASN A 175 -1.16 11.45 3.13
N LYS A 176 -2.19 12.31 3.16
CA LYS A 176 -2.34 13.48 2.27
C LYS A 176 -1.09 14.36 2.20
N ASP A 177 -0.52 14.68 3.35
CA ASP A 177 0.62 15.62 3.46
C ASP A 177 1.98 14.93 3.30
N TRP A 178 2.01 13.64 3.01
CA TRP A 178 3.26 12.94 2.82
C TRP A 178 3.94 13.43 1.55
N LYS A 179 5.22 13.79 1.70
CA LYS A 179 6.10 14.18 0.60
C LYS A 179 7.30 13.22 0.58
N PRO A 180 7.76 12.81 -0.61
CA PRO A 180 8.98 12.03 -0.72
C PRO A 180 10.19 12.86 -0.22
N PRO A 181 11.19 12.23 0.39
CA PRO A 181 12.45 12.90 0.70
C PRO A 181 13.08 13.49 -0.57
N SER A 182 13.68 14.69 -0.46
CA SER A 182 14.41 15.33 -1.57
C SER A 182 15.57 14.48 -2.10
N SER A 183 16.05 13.54 -1.29
CA SER A 183 17.15 12.63 -1.63
C SER A 183 16.74 11.45 -2.51
N TRP A 184 15.45 11.24 -2.74
CA TRP A 184 14.96 10.22 -3.66
C TRP A 184 15.07 10.73 -5.08
N ASN A 185 15.76 9.99 -5.94
CA ASN A 185 15.91 10.38 -7.32
C ASN A 185 14.62 10.06 -8.09
N LEU A 186 13.65 10.97 -7.99
CA LEU A 186 12.39 10.85 -8.69
C LEU A 186 12.61 11.27 -10.13
N HIS A 187 12.62 10.29 -11.04
CA HIS A 187 12.55 10.61 -12.46
C HIS A 187 11.21 11.32 -12.72
N HIS A 188 11.29 12.65 -12.85
CA HIS A 188 10.14 13.51 -13.11
C HIS A 188 9.66 13.29 -14.54
N ARG A 189 8.47 12.69 -14.69
CA ARG A 189 7.60 12.99 -15.82
C ARG A 189 6.20 13.25 -15.25
N PRO A 190 5.51 14.32 -15.69
CA PRO A 190 4.26 14.80 -15.08
C PRO A 190 3.09 13.80 -15.16
N PHE A 191 3.20 12.76 -15.98
CA PHE A 191 2.21 11.68 -16.10
C PHE A 191 2.82 10.27 -15.96
N ALA A 192 4.10 10.15 -15.62
CA ALA A 192 4.72 8.84 -15.43
C ALA A 192 4.70 8.47 -13.94
N ARG A 193 4.30 7.22 -13.69
CA ARG A 193 4.44 6.54 -12.40
C ARG A 193 5.90 6.70 -11.92
N HIS A 194 6.12 7.43 -10.83
CA HIS A 194 7.47 7.66 -10.31
C HIS A 194 8.12 6.32 -9.93
N GLY A 195 9.34 6.12 -10.40
CA GLY A 195 10.19 5.03 -9.95
C GLY A 195 11.07 5.51 -8.80
N VAL A 196 11.23 4.67 -7.78
CA VAL A 196 12.23 4.86 -6.72
C VAL A 196 13.18 3.67 -6.79
N VAL A 197 14.48 3.95 -6.80
CA VAL A 197 15.49 2.90 -6.75
C VAL A 197 15.56 2.37 -5.31
N TRP A 198 15.58 1.05 -5.16
CA TRP A 198 15.63 0.38 -3.85
C TRP A 198 16.87 0.81 -3.06
N ASP A 199 18.01 1.05 -3.72
CA ASP A 199 19.20 1.58 -3.06
C ASP A 199 19.03 3.02 -2.54
N ASP A 200 18.21 3.84 -3.19
CA ASP A 200 17.83 5.15 -2.66
C ASP A 200 17.01 4.99 -1.37
N ILE A 201 16.19 3.93 -1.30
CA ILE A 201 15.44 3.56 -0.09
C ILE A 201 16.38 3.04 1.01
N LYS A 202 17.49 2.39 0.66
CA LYS A 202 18.47 1.87 1.62
C LYS A 202 19.31 2.96 2.31
N LYS A 203 19.18 4.25 1.97
CA LYS A 203 20.22 5.26 2.29
C LYS A 203 20.70 5.25 3.76
N GLN A 204 22.02 5.09 3.84
CA GLN A 204 22.97 5.19 4.95
C GLN A 204 22.86 4.16 6.07
N ARG A 205 23.60 3.07 5.89
CA ARG A 205 24.10 2.22 6.97
C ARG A 205 25.11 3.04 7.82
N GLY A 206 24.61 3.91 8.67
CA GLY A 206 25.32 4.42 9.84
C GLY A 206 24.77 3.72 11.06
N LYS A 207 25.49 2.71 11.58
CA LYS A 207 25.22 1.94 12.81
C LYS A 207 23.73 1.72 13.11
N SER A 208 23.19 0.56 12.73
CA SER A 208 21.92 0.05 13.28
C SER A 208 21.96 0.09 14.81
N LYS A 209 21.38 1.12 15.44
CA LYS A 209 21.12 1.18 16.89
C LYS A 209 19.91 0.29 17.25
N GLY A 210 19.88 -0.96 16.77
CA GLY A 210 18.78 -1.89 17.02
C GLY A 210 17.37 -1.30 16.77
N LEU A 211 16.34 -1.90 17.38
CA LEU A 211 15.05 -1.23 17.51
C LEU A 211 15.19 0.01 18.42
N PRO A 212 14.56 1.15 18.10
CA PRO A 212 14.41 2.28 19.03
C PRO A 212 13.96 1.79 20.42
N GLU A 213 14.52 2.33 21.51
CA GLU A 213 14.24 1.85 22.89
C GLU A 213 12.74 1.81 23.21
N HIS A 214 11.96 2.78 22.74
CA HIS A 214 10.50 2.74 22.94
C HIS A 214 9.80 1.56 22.26
N LEU A 215 10.34 1.04 21.13
CA LEU A 215 9.84 -0.16 20.46
C LEU A 215 10.38 -1.45 21.08
N LYS A 216 11.60 -1.43 21.63
CA LYS A 216 12.10 -2.54 22.46
C LYS A 216 11.26 -2.68 23.74
N LYS A 217 10.98 -1.56 24.42
CA LYS A 217 10.13 -1.47 25.61
C LYS A 217 8.71 -1.96 25.32
N TYR A 218 8.09 -1.47 24.24
CA TYR A 218 6.78 -1.96 23.79
C TYR A 218 6.77 -3.48 23.55
N ASN A 219 7.82 -4.02 22.93
CA ASN A 219 7.91 -5.47 22.68
C ASN A 219 8.17 -6.30 23.95
N ARG A 220 8.93 -5.77 24.93
CA ARG A 220 9.14 -6.41 26.25
C ARG A 220 7.83 -6.46 27.04
N GLU A 221 7.13 -5.32 27.13
CA GLU A 221 5.88 -5.17 27.88
C GLU A 221 4.72 -5.98 27.26
N LYS A 222 4.69 -6.13 25.94
CA LYS A 222 3.61 -6.86 25.24
C LYS A 222 3.81 -8.37 25.16
N ASN A 223 5.05 -8.87 25.16
CA ASN A 223 5.33 -10.27 24.86
C ASN A 223 5.97 -11.06 26.01
N GLY A 224 6.35 -10.46 27.13
CA GLY A 224 6.86 -11.23 28.29
C GLY A 224 8.13 -12.04 28.02
N TRP A 225 8.90 -11.73 26.98
CA TRP A 225 10.16 -12.42 26.69
C TRP A 225 11.29 -11.81 27.53
N THR A 226 11.63 -12.48 28.63
CA THR A 226 12.97 -12.42 29.23
C THR A 226 13.92 -13.19 28.31
N ILE A 227 14.98 -12.54 27.84
CA ILE A 227 16.11 -13.24 27.21
C ILE A 227 16.92 -13.81 28.38
N PRO A 228 17.12 -15.14 28.50
CA PRO A 228 18.04 -15.70 29.48
C PRO A 228 19.43 -15.14 29.21
N GLY A 229 20.11 -14.68 30.26
CA GLY A 229 21.42 -14.05 30.17
C GLY A 229 22.40 -14.88 29.36
N SER A 230 23.07 -14.22 28.41
CA SER A 230 24.29 -14.72 27.81
C SER A 230 25.39 -14.68 28.87
N GLY A 231 25.51 -15.75 29.64
CA GLY A 231 26.74 -16.08 30.35
C GLY A 231 27.74 -16.61 29.35
N TYR A 232 28.77 -15.81 29.06
CA TYR A 232 30.07 -16.29 28.65
C TYR A 232 31.05 -15.55 29.56
N GLU A 233 31.60 -16.30 30.52
CA GLU A 233 32.97 -16.09 31.00
C GLU A 233 33.94 -16.36 29.84
#